data_AF-A0A7V2RI89-F1
#
_entry.id   AF-A0A7V2RI89-F1
#
_cell.length_a   1.000
_cell.length_b   1.000
_cell.length_c   1.000
_cell.angle_alpha   90.00
_cell.angle_beta   90.00
_cell.angle_gamma   90.00
#
_symmetry.space_group_name_H-M   'P 1'
#
loop_
_entity.id
_entity.type
_entity.pdbx_description
1 polymer ?
#
loop_
_entity_poly.entity_id
_entity_poly.type
_entity_poly.pdbx_seq_one_letter_code
_entity_poly.pdbx_strand_id
1 'polypeptide(L)'
;MEKKEGTSWLCRYRLSKYSEDIEAYRGNEDEFHHLFKPYEVMEREGNVLLNIGIDEIWDLVTGASSDYFNNANAQIGVGDSSTAANASQTDLQAATNKTYKGMESGYPTSTAQKVTFKSSFGSSEANYAWNEWVVKQSSSAICLNRKAESLGTKSAGTWTLEVDITLS
;
A
#
# COMPACT_ATOMS: atom_id res chain seq x y z
N MET A 1 3.39 13.99 37.46
CA MET A 1 4.16 14.00 36.20
C MET A 1 3.43 13.06 35.26
N GLU A 2 2.67 13.58 34.30
CA GLU A 2 2.06 12.73 33.28
C GLU A 2 3.20 12.00 32.57
N LYS A 3 3.21 10.67 32.67
CA LYS A 3 4.08 9.86 31.84
C LYS A 3 3.55 10.01 30.42
N LYS A 4 4.27 10.75 29.59
CA LYS A 4 3.93 10.94 28.19
C LYS A 4 4.64 9.83 27.41
N GLU A 5 3.86 8.91 26.86
CA GLU A 5 4.40 7.98 25.87
C GLU A 5 4.72 8.74 24.58
N GLY A 6 5.83 8.39 23.91
CA GLY A 6 6.44 9.18 22.84
C GLY A 6 6.24 8.65 21.42
N THR A 7 5.40 7.64 21.23
CA THR A 7 5.31 6.89 19.97
C THR A 7 4.45 7.58 18.93
N SER A 8 4.93 7.63 17.69
CA SER A 8 4.23 8.15 16.52
C SER A 8 4.10 7.09 15.44
N TRP A 9 2.94 7.04 14.79
CA TRP A 9 2.74 6.31 13.55
C TRP A 9 3.13 7.19 12.38
N LEU A 10 4.20 6.83 11.67
CA LEU A 10 4.69 7.57 10.51
C LEU A 10 4.55 6.73 9.26
N CYS A 11 3.69 7.17 8.34
CA CYS A 11 3.58 6.58 7.02
C CYS A 11 4.23 7.48 5.97
N ARG A 12 5.08 6.90 5.15
CA ARG A 12 5.62 7.48 3.93
C ARG A 12 5.28 6.57 2.76
N TYR A 13 5.07 7.14 1.59
CA TYR A 13 4.93 6.34 0.39
C TYR A 13 5.65 6.99 -0.78
N ARG A 14 6.08 6.13 -1.70
CA ARG A 14 6.74 6.48 -2.95
C ARG A 14 5.98 5.85 -4.11
N LEU A 15 5.45 6.67 -5.01
CA LEU A 15 4.89 6.22 -6.28
C LEU A 15 5.92 6.47 -7.39
N SER A 16 6.33 5.42 -8.07
CA SER A 16 7.21 5.49 -9.25
C SER A 16 6.43 5.10 -10.50
N LYS A 17 6.47 5.93 -11.54
CA LYS A 17 5.74 5.72 -12.79
C LYS A 17 6.72 5.47 -13.95
N TYR A 18 6.52 4.38 -14.66
CA TYR A 18 7.37 3.88 -15.75
C TYR A 18 6.56 3.79 -17.04
N SER A 19 7.22 3.99 -18.18
CA SER A 19 6.58 3.81 -19.50
C SER A 19 6.50 2.33 -19.88
N GLU A 20 7.40 1.53 -19.34
CA GLU A 20 7.55 0.11 -19.57
C GLU A 20 6.56 -0.71 -18.74
N ASP A 21 6.30 -1.93 -19.21
CA ASP A 21 5.45 -2.88 -18.54
C ASP A 21 6.28 -3.90 -17.74
N ILE A 22 5.96 -4.05 -16.47
CA ILE A 22 6.66 -4.94 -15.54
C ILE A 22 6.24 -6.41 -15.69
N GLU A 23 5.18 -6.73 -16.45
CA GLU A 23 4.64 -8.11 -16.52
C GLU A 23 5.66 -9.17 -16.94
N ALA A 24 6.64 -8.83 -17.79
CA ALA A 24 7.69 -9.76 -18.19
C ALA A 24 8.71 -10.07 -17.07
N TYR A 25 8.68 -9.28 -15.98
CA TYR A 25 9.61 -9.35 -14.85
C TYR A 25 8.94 -9.83 -13.56
N ARG A 26 7.73 -10.41 -13.63
CA ARG A 26 7.04 -10.94 -12.43
C ARG A 26 7.90 -12.00 -11.75
N GLY A 27 8.13 -11.84 -10.44
CA GLY A 27 9.05 -12.67 -9.65
C GLY A 27 10.51 -12.18 -9.64
N ASN A 28 10.89 -11.31 -10.58
CA ASN A 28 12.20 -10.66 -10.70
C ASN A 28 12.03 -9.14 -10.84
N GLU A 29 11.09 -8.54 -10.11
CA GLU A 29 10.75 -7.12 -10.25
C GLU A 29 11.95 -6.19 -9.95
N ASP A 30 12.89 -6.62 -9.10
CA ASP A 30 14.13 -5.90 -8.85
C ASP A 30 14.96 -5.66 -10.12
N GLU A 31 14.94 -6.60 -11.07
CA GLU A 31 15.59 -6.43 -12.37
C GLU A 31 14.92 -5.33 -13.19
N PHE A 32 13.58 -5.27 -13.21
CA PHE A 32 12.83 -4.19 -13.84
C PHE A 32 13.22 -2.83 -13.26
N HIS A 33 13.26 -2.72 -11.93
CA HIS A 33 13.63 -1.46 -11.25
C HIS A 33 15.10 -1.07 -11.44
N HIS A 34 15.97 -2.03 -11.75
CA HIS A 34 17.36 -1.76 -12.09
C HIS A 34 17.52 -1.29 -13.55
N LEU A 35 16.80 -1.92 -14.47
CA LEU A 35 16.91 -1.66 -15.91
C LEU A 35 16.19 -0.37 -16.34
N PHE A 36 15.03 -0.08 -15.75
CA PHE A 36 14.18 1.03 -16.18
C PHE A 36 14.12 2.12 -15.13
N LYS A 37 14.14 3.38 -15.58
CA LYS A 37 14.02 4.55 -14.71
C LYS A 37 12.61 5.11 -14.80
N PRO A 38 11.98 5.45 -13.66
CA PRO A 38 10.66 6.07 -13.70
C PRO A 38 10.74 7.45 -14.36
N TYR A 39 9.75 7.78 -15.17
CA TYR A 39 9.60 9.12 -15.75
C TYR A 39 9.08 10.14 -14.72
N GLU A 40 8.43 9.66 -13.65
CA GLU A 40 7.92 10.48 -12.56
C GLU A 40 8.01 9.70 -11.25
N VAL A 41 8.44 10.39 -10.19
CA VAL A 41 8.47 9.87 -8.82
C VAL A 41 7.77 10.87 -7.91
N MET A 42 6.87 10.38 -7.08
CA MET A 42 6.21 11.16 -6.04
C MET A 42 6.45 10.53 -4.68
N GLU A 43 6.92 11.33 -3.73
CA GLU A 43 7.08 10.93 -2.33
C GLU A 43 6.22 11.84 -1.45
N ARG A 44 5.46 11.21 -0.55
CA ARG A 44 4.47 11.88 0.29
C ARG A 44 4.36 11.17 1.63
N GLU A 45 3.71 11.84 2.58
CA GLU A 45 3.56 11.35 3.95
C GLU A 45 2.08 11.28 4.37
N GLY A 46 1.87 10.53 5.44
CA GLY A 46 0.61 10.42 6.15
C GLY A 46 -0.36 9.42 5.52
N ASN A 47 -1.16 8.84 6.40
CA ASN A 47 -2.32 8.01 6.11
C ASN A 47 -3.27 8.13 7.32
N VAL A 48 -4.42 7.49 7.23
CA VAL A 48 -5.29 7.24 8.38
C VAL A 48 -5.23 5.74 8.66
N LEU A 49 -4.83 5.38 9.87
CA LEU A 49 -5.02 4.02 10.37
C LEU A 49 -6.52 3.72 10.47
N LEU A 50 -6.92 2.56 9.98
CA LEU A 50 -8.31 2.11 10.12
C LEU A 50 -8.44 1.33 11.42
N ASN A 51 -9.58 1.47 12.10
CA ASN A 51 -9.83 0.79 13.37
C ASN A 51 -9.65 -0.73 13.25
N ILE A 52 -10.17 -1.32 12.17
CA ILE A 52 -10.01 -2.75 11.88
C ILE A 52 -8.54 -3.16 11.70
N GLY A 53 -7.69 -2.27 11.19
CA GLY A 53 -6.26 -2.50 11.02
C GLY A 53 -5.49 -2.40 12.34
N ILE A 54 -5.91 -1.48 13.21
CA ILE A 54 -5.36 -1.34 14.56
C ILE A 54 -5.70 -2.60 15.39
N ASP A 55 -6.96 -3.04 15.35
CA ASP A 55 -7.42 -4.23 16.06
C ASP A 55 -6.66 -5.47 15.57
N GLU A 56 -6.49 -5.64 14.25
CA GLU A 56 -5.74 -6.76 13.68
C GLU A 56 -4.27 -6.80 14.13
N ILE A 57 -3.61 -5.65 14.28
CA ILE A 57 -2.25 -5.60 14.82
C ILE A 57 -2.21 -6.21 16.24
N TRP A 58 -3.19 -5.90 17.08
CA TRP A 58 -3.26 -6.44 18.43
C TRP A 58 -3.68 -7.92 18.45
N ASP A 59 -4.56 -8.32 17.56
CA ASP A 59 -4.98 -9.73 17.43
C ASP A 59 -3.81 -10.62 16.96
N LEU A 60 -2.94 -10.13 16.07
CA LEU A 60 -1.71 -10.82 15.69
C LEU A 60 -0.71 -10.91 16.86
N VAL A 61 -0.56 -9.82 17.65
CA VAL A 61 0.34 -9.80 18.83
C VAL A 61 -0.13 -10.78 19.91
N THR A 62 -1.44 -10.87 20.13
CA THR A 62 -2.03 -11.78 21.14
C THR A 62 -2.20 -13.21 20.63
N GLY A 63 -2.03 -13.44 19.33
CA GLY A 63 -2.27 -14.74 18.70
C GLY A 63 -3.75 -15.08 18.49
N ALA A 64 -4.64 -14.10 18.60
CA ALA A 64 -6.06 -14.23 18.29
C ALA A 64 -6.32 -14.29 16.78
N SER A 65 -5.40 -13.74 15.98
CA SER A 65 -5.43 -13.80 14.51
C SER A 65 -4.25 -14.58 13.94
N SER A 66 -4.45 -15.11 12.73
CA SER A 66 -3.41 -15.65 11.86
C SER A 66 -3.40 -15.00 10.47
N ASP A 67 -4.11 -13.87 10.32
CA ASP A 67 -4.21 -13.09 9.08
C ASP A 67 -3.00 -12.18 8.90
N TYR A 68 -1.80 -12.77 8.97
CA TYR A 68 -0.56 -12.03 8.76
C TYR A 68 -0.45 -11.48 7.32
N PHE A 69 0.23 -10.34 7.20
CA PHE A 69 0.53 -9.67 5.94
C PHE A 69 1.87 -10.18 5.41
N ASN A 70 1.87 -11.31 4.71
CA ASN A 70 3.05 -11.82 3.99
C ASN A 70 2.91 -11.63 2.47
N ASN A 71 3.87 -12.08 1.68
CA ASN A 71 3.85 -11.91 0.22
C ASN A 71 2.58 -12.44 -0.46
N ALA A 72 2.07 -13.60 0.00
CA ALA A 72 0.87 -14.22 -0.56
C ALA A 72 -0.44 -13.53 -0.10
N ASN A 73 -0.43 -12.95 1.11
CA ASN A 73 -1.63 -12.44 1.77
C ASN A 73 -1.74 -10.92 1.78
N ALA A 74 -0.67 -10.18 1.49
CA ALA A 74 -0.70 -8.71 1.50
C ALA A 74 -0.91 -8.16 0.08
N GLN A 75 -1.67 -7.07 -0.01
CA GLN A 75 -1.99 -6.37 -1.26
C GLN A 75 -2.03 -4.86 -1.04
N ILE A 76 -1.69 -4.11 -2.07
CA ILE A 76 -1.99 -2.68 -2.14
C ILE A 76 -3.23 -2.50 -3.01
N GLY A 77 -4.22 -1.77 -2.50
CA GLY A 77 -5.38 -1.34 -3.26
C GLY A 77 -5.26 0.11 -3.70
N VAL A 78 -5.78 0.42 -4.88
CA VAL A 78 -5.93 1.78 -5.43
C VAL A 78 -7.35 1.99 -5.93
N GLY A 79 -7.86 3.21 -5.83
CA GLY A 79 -9.22 3.55 -6.27
C GLY A 79 -9.37 5.02 -6.67
N ASP A 80 -10.52 5.36 -7.25
CA ASP A 80 -10.81 6.69 -7.79
C ASP A 80 -11.63 7.61 -6.88
N SER A 81 -11.95 7.18 -5.65
CA SER A 81 -12.70 8.02 -4.71
C SER A 81 -11.84 9.11 -4.07
N SER A 82 -12.37 10.33 -4.03
CA SER A 82 -11.79 11.47 -3.30
C SER A 82 -12.37 11.65 -1.89
N THR A 83 -13.23 10.73 -1.43
CA THR A 83 -13.78 10.78 -0.07
C THR A 83 -12.66 10.76 0.96
N ALA A 84 -12.65 11.72 1.89
CA ALA A 84 -11.63 11.81 2.92
C ALA A 84 -11.45 10.50 3.70
N ALA A 85 -10.21 10.20 4.10
CA ALA A 85 -9.91 9.03 4.92
C ALA A 85 -10.47 9.17 6.33
N ASN A 86 -11.16 8.14 6.80
CA ASN A 86 -11.77 8.07 8.13
C ASN A 86 -11.46 6.70 8.74
N ALA A 87 -11.08 6.68 10.02
CA ALA A 87 -10.69 5.48 10.74
C ALA A 87 -11.79 4.40 10.81
N SER A 88 -13.07 4.76 10.69
CA SER A 88 -14.17 3.79 10.68
C SER A 88 -14.39 3.09 9.35
N GLN A 89 -13.69 3.51 8.29
CA GLN A 89 -13.78 2.85 6.98
C GLN A 89 -13.09 1.49 7.04
N THR A 90 -13.54 0.56 6.21
CA THR A 90 -13.04 -0.82 6.19
C THR A 90 -12.46 -1.23 4.84
N ASP A 91 -12.55 -0.35 3.83
CA ASP A 91 -12.06 -0.57 2.47
C ASP A 91 -11.85 0.78 1.76
N LEU A 92 -11.32 0.73 0.53
CA LEU A 92 -11.40 1.81 -0.44
C LEU A 92 -12.84 2.30 -0.61
N GLN A 93 -13.01 3.59 -0.88
CA GLN A 93 -14.33 4.22 -1.02
C GLN A 93 -14.81 4.27 -2.48
N ALA A 94 -13.95 3.89 -3.43
CA ALA A 94 -14.29 3.74 -4.84
C ALA A 94 -15.30 2.59 -5.02
N ALA A 95 -16.36 2.87 -5.77
CA ALA A 95 -17.42 1.89 -6.00
C ALA A 95 -17.03 0.85 -7.08
N THR A 96 -16.43 1.31 -8.17
CA THR A 96 -16.19 0.47 -9.37
C THR A 96 -14.73 0.45 -9.79
N ASN A 97 -14.10 1.62 -9.92
CA ASN A 97 -12.69 1.71 -10.27
C ASN A 97 -11.85 1.49 -9.02
N LYS A 98 -11.70 0.22 -8.65
CA LYS A 98 -10.80 -0.22 -7.59
C LYS A 98 -10.06 -1.48 -8.00
N THR A 99 -8.79 -1.56 -7.65
CA THR A 99 -7.92 -2.69 -8.00
C THR A 99 -6.99 -2.96 -6.84
N TYR A 100 -6.83 -4.24 -6.49
CA TYR A 100 -5.88 -4.69 -5.48
C TYR A 100 -4.80 -5.53 -6.18
N LYS A 101 -3.54 -5.22 -5.89
CA LYS A 101 -2.39 -5.90 -6.47
C LYS A 101 -1.58 -6.56 -5.36
N GLY A 102 -1.17 -7.81 -5.59
CA GLY A 102 -0.24 -8.55 -4.73
C GLY A 102 1.09 -7.81 -4.54
N MET A 103 1.82 -8.19 -3.51
CA MET A 103 3.16 -7.67 -3.27
C MET A 103 4.13 -8.17 -4.35
N GLU A 104 5.14 -7.37 -4.66
CA GLU A 104 6.32 -7.82 -5.42
C GLU A 104 7.08 -8.91 -4.64
N SER A 105 7.86 -9.72 -5.37
CA SER A 105 8.69 -10.76 -4.77
C SER A 105 9.56 -10.21 -3.64
N GLY A 106 9.58 -10.90 -2.50
CA GLY A 106 10.34 -10.48 -1.31
C GLY A 106 9.66 -9.42 -0.43
N TYR A 107 8.51 -8.87 -0.83
CA TYR A 107 7.72 -7.93 -0.01
C TYR A 107 6.49 -8.61 0.61
N PRO A 108 6.01 -8.15 1.78
CA PRO A 108 6.56 -7.05 2.56
C PRO A 108 7.84 -7.45 3.31
N THR A 109 8.64 -6.43 3.68
CA THR A 109 9.81 -6.59 4.54
C THR A 109 9.56 -5.91 5.89
N SER A 110 10.21 -6.38 6.96
CA SER A 110 10.13 -5.79 8.30
C SER A 110 11.52 -5.64 8.89
N THR A 111 12.00 -4.41 9.01
CA THR A 111 13.34 -4.08 9.53
C THR A 111 13.32 -2.75 10.27
N ALA A 112 14.11 -2.63 11.34
CA ALA A 112 14.31 -1.36 12.06
C ALA A 112 13.00 -0.62 12.48
N GLN A 113 12.03 -1.34 13.05
CA GLN A 113 10.72 -0.80 13.48
C GLN A 113 9.87 -0.25 12.31
N LYS A 114 10.19 -0.67 11.07
CA LYS A 114 9.51 -0.29 9.85
C LYS A 114 9.05 -1.54 9.09
N VAL A 115 7.82 -1.48 8.57
CA VAL A 115 7.34 -2.40 7.54
C VAL A 115 7.32 -1.67 6.19
N THR A 116 7.74 -2.36 5.14
CA THR A 116 7.71 -1.86 3.76
C THR A 116 6.84 -2.79 2.91
N PHE A 117 5.80 -2.23 2.29
CA PHE A 117 4.94 -2.89 1.30
C PHE A 117 5.28 -2.35 -0.08
N LYS A 118 5.21 -3.19 -1.11
CA LYS A 118 5.52 -2.76 -2.48
C LYS A 118 4.73 -3.56 -3.50
N SER A 119 4.00 -2.87 -4.37
CA SER A 119 3.22 -3.47 -5.45
C SER A 119 3.36 -2.67 -6.74
N SER A 120 3.51 -3.38 -7.86
CA SER A 120 3.59 -2.79 -9.20
C SER A 120 2.41 -3.18 -10.08
N PHE A 121 1.65 -2.17 -10.48
CA PHE A 121 0.49 -2.28 -11.37
C PHE A 121 0.97 -2.15 -12.82
N GLY A 122 0.91 -3.24 -13.58
CA GLY A 122 1.37 -3.32 -14.96
C GLY A 122 0.49 -2.53 -15.94
N SER A 123 0.84 -2.56 -17.22
CA SER A 123 0.28 -1.67 -18.24
C SER A 123 -1.25 -1.76 -18.39
N SER A 124 -1.83 -2.95 -18.19
CA SER A 124 -3.27 -3.19 -18.29
C SER A 124 -4.04 -2.98 -16.98
N GLU A 125 -3.35 -2.73 -15.87
CA GLU A 125 -3.94 -2.72 -14.54
C GLU A 125 -4.24 -1.30 -14.05
N ALA A 126 -5.39 -1.13 -13.39
CA ALA A 126 -5.78 0.11 -12.72
C ALA A 126 -5.70 1.38 -13.60
N ASN A 127 -6.10 1.29 -14.87
CA ASN A 127 -6.06 2.41 -15.83
C ASN A 127 -7.23 3.38 -15.62
N TYR A 128 -7.18 4.13 -14.53
CA TYR A 128 -8.14 5.16 -14.14
C TYR A 128 -7.45 6.18 -13.20
N ALA A 129 -8.20 7.16 -12.69
CA ALA A 129 -7.68 8.12 -11.73
C ALA A 129 -7.40 7.44 -10.38
N TRP A 130 -6.18 7.57 -9.86
CA TRP A 130 -5.84 7.09 -8.51
C TRP A 130 -6.02 8.25 -7.54
N ASN A 131 -7.08 8.21 -6.76
CA ASN A 131 -7.42 9.22 -5.74
C ASN A 131 -7.38 8.68 -4.32
N GLU A 132 -7.11 7.38 -4.16
CA GLU A 132 -6.94 6.75 -2.87
C GLU A 132 -6.09 5.46 -2.97
N TRP A 133 -5.53 5.05 -1.85
CA TRP A 133 -4.86 3.77 -1.70
C TRP A 133 -4.99 3.19 -0.28
N VAL A 134 -4.76 1.88 -0.17
CA VAL A 134 -4.88 1.07 1.06
C VAL A 134 -3.84 -0.04 1.07
N VAL A 135 -3.34 -0.44 2.24
CA VAL A 135 -2.69 -1.76 2.42
C VAL A 135 -3.71 -2.72 3.01
N LYS A 136 -3.88 -3.88 2.38
CA LYS A 136 -4.97 -4.83 2.64
C LYS A 136 -4.47 -6.26 2.73
N GLN A 137 -5.06 -7.04 3.64
CA GLN A 137 -4.93 -8.49 3.68
C GLN A 137 -5.93 -9.10 2.70
N SER A 138 -5.47 -9.97 1.80
CA SER A 138 -6.22 -10.47 0.64
C SER A 138 -7.39 -11.38 1.00
N SER A 139 -7.23 -12.23 2.01
CA SER A 139 -8.17 -13.27 2.43
C SER A 139 -9.20 -12.76 3.43
N SER A 140 -8.77 -12.08 4.49
CA SER A 140 -9.65 -11.50 5.52
C SER A 140 -10.26 -10.17 5.11
N ALA A 141 -9.73 -9.57 4.03
CA ALA A 141 -10.08 -8.24 3.55
C ALA A 141 -9.78 -7.08 4.53
N ILE A 142 -9.05 -7.34 5.61
CA ILE A 142 -8.69 -6.32 6.60
C ILE A 142 -7.76 -5.29 5.97
N CYS A 143 -8.12 -4.02 6.11
CA CYS A 143 -7.35 -2.90 5.62
C CYS A 143 -6.59 -2.24 6.77
N LEU A 144 -5.26 -2.17 6.69
CA LEU A 144 -4.42 -1.57 7.74
C LEU A 144 -4.65 -0.07 7.85
N ASN A 145 -4.68 0.59 6.69
CA ASN A 145 -4.69 2.04 6.60
C ASN A 145 -5.31 2.48 5.29
N ARG A 146 -5.77 3.73 5.22
CA ARG A 146 -6.21 4.36 3.98
C ARG A 146 -5.61 5.74 3.81
N LYS A 147 -5.43 6.15 2.56
CA LYS A 147 -5.09 7.51 2.18
C LYS A 147 -5.97 7.93 1.01
N ALA A 148 -6.56 9.12 1.12
CA ALA A 148 -7.22 9.79 0.00
C ALA A 148 -6.31 10.93 -0.48
N GLU A 149 -5.78 10.80 -1.68
CA GLU A 149 -4.88 11.77 -2.34
C GLU A 149 -4.86 11.50 -3.84
N SER A 150 -4.87 12.56 -4.66
CA SER A 150 -4.77 12.42 -6.10
C SER A 150 -3.32 12.13 -6.52
N LEU A 151 -3.12 10.99 -7.18
CA LEU A 151 -1.83 10.51 -7.68
C LEU A 151 -1.73 10.62 -9.21
N GLY A 152 -2.79 11.11 -9.86
CA GLY A 152 -2.94 11.25 -11.30
C GLY A 152 -3.78 10.13 -11.93
N THR A 153 -3.84 10.13 -13.26
CA THR A 153 -4.57 9.13 -14.04
C THR A 153 -3.60 8.22 -14.75
N LYS A 154 -3.68 6.92 -14.47
CA LYS A 154 -2.91 5.90 -15.18
C LYS A 154 -3.65 5.48 -16.44
N SER A 155 -2.93 5.38 -17.57
CA SER A 155 -3.48 4.92 -18.84
C SER A 155 -2.73 3.73 -19.44
N ALA A 156 -1.45 3.59 -19.11
CA ALA A 156 -0.55 2.53 -19.57
C ALA A 156 0.71 2.52 -18.68
N GLY A 157 1.62 1.59 -18.96
CA GLY A 157 2.91 1.45 -18.27
C GLY A 157 2.78 0.98 -16.83
N THR A 158 3.90 0.96 -16.11
CA THR A 158 3.94 0.45 -14.73
C THR A 158 3.84 1.59 -13.72
N TRP A 159 2.95 1.47 -12.74
CA TRP A 159 2.95 2.32 -11.55
C TRP A 159 3.27 1.45 -10.33
N THR A 160 4.37 1.76 -9.66
CA THR A 160 4.86 1.05 -8.47
C THR A 160 4.61 1.88 -7.23
N LEU A 161 3.78 1.38 -6.30
CA LEU A 161 3.55 2.02 -5.02
C LEU A 161 4.33 1.27 -3.94
N GLU A 162 5.22 1.98 -3.27
CA GLU A 162 5.96 1.52 -2.10
C GLU A 162 5.47 2.29 -0.87
N VAL A 163 5.11 1.58 0.19
CA VAL A 163 4.55 2.14 1.42
C VAL A 163 5.42 1.71 2.60
N ASP A 164 6.00 2.69 3.26
CA ASP A 164 6.78 2.57 4.47
C ASP A 164 5.94 3.01 5.66
N ILE A 165 5.84 2.16 6.68
CA ILE A 165 5.18 2.46 7.94
C ILE A 165 6.17 2.21 9.07
N THR A 166 6.41 3.23 9.88
CA THR A 166 7.27 3.16 11.07
C THR A 166 6.47 3.46 12.33
N LEU A 167 6.75 2.71 13.38
CA LEU A 167 6.30 3.00 14.74
C LEU A 167 7.52 3.40 15.58
N SER A 168 7.62 4.66 15.99
CA SER A 168 8.82 5.23 16.65
C SER A 168 8.50 6.34 17.62
#